data_AF-A0A160PDL8-F1
#
_entry.id   AF-A0A160PDL8-F1
#
_cell.length_a   1.000
_cell.length_b   1.000
_cell.length_c   1.000
_cell.angle_alpha   90.00
_cell.angle_beta   90.00
_cell.angle_gamma   90.00
#
_symmetry.space_group_name_H-M   'P 1'
#
loop_
_entity.id
_entity.type
_entity.pdbx_description
1 polymer ?
#
loop_
_entity_poly.entity_id
_entity_poly.type
_entity_poly.pdbx_seq_one_letter_code
_entity_poly.pdbx_strand_id
1 'polypeptide(L)' 'MDTTDNLDAIAARIQAAWESGRICSLVGRGCRARIVRIGRLVTAGRLDPAAGLRLAIETEALAFCLAPLPPEPPTP' A
#
# COMPACT_ATOMS: atom_id res chain seq x y z
N MET A 1 -16.84 10.76 2.55
CA MET A 1 -15.83 9.75 2.94
C MET A 1 -14.75 10.49 3.68
N ASP A 2 -14.43 10.05 4.90
CA ASP A 2 -13.32 10.62 5.66
C ASP A 2 -11.99 10.29 4.97
N THR A 3 -10.95 11.11 5.17
CA THR A 3 -9.61 10.83 4.63
C THR A 3 -9.11 9.47 5.13
N THR A 4 -9.41 9.12 6.37
CA THR A 4 -9.08 7.83 6.96
C THR A 4 -9.70 6.66 6.17
N ASP A 5 -10.98 6.76 5.80
CA ASP A 5 -11.66 5.75 4.97
C ASP A 5 -10.96 5.56 3.62
N ASN A 6 -10.48 6.64 3.02
CA ASN A 6 -9.76 6.59 1.75
C ASN A 6 -8.40 5.89 1.90
N LEU A 7 -7.68 6.12 3.01
CA LEU A 7 -6.41 5.46 3.29
C LEU A 7 -6.59 3.95 3.50
N ASP A 8 -7.61 3.55 4.25
CA ASP A 8 -7.94 2.14 4.47
C ASP A 8 -8.32 1.44 3.16
N ALA A 9 -9.08 2.12 2.30
CA ALA A 9 -9.42 1.61 0.97
C ALA A 9 -8.18 1.40 0.08
N ILE A 10 -7.21 2.33 0.09
CA ILE A 10 -5.96 2.16 -0.66
C ILE A 10 -5.15 0.99 -0.09
N ALA A 11 -4.99 0.91 1.23
CA ALA A 11 -4.27 -0.17 1.90
C ALA A 11 -4.86 -1.55 1.56
N ALA A 12 -6.19 -1.67 1.54
CA ALA A 12 -6.91 -2.88 1.17
C ALA A 12 -6.70 -3.27 -0.30
N ARG A 13 -6.71 -2.30 -1.24
CA ARG A 13 -6.43 -2.58 -2.66
C ARG A 13 -5.03 -3.12 -2.89
N ILE A 14 -4.03 -2.54 -2.24
CA ILE A 14 -2.65 -3.03 -2.33
C ILE A 14 -2.55 -4.45 -1.76
N GLN A 15 -3.19 -4.70 -0.61
CA GLN A 15 -3.24 -6.04 0.00
C GLN A 15 -3.81 -7.08 -0.97
N ALA A 16 -5.01 -6.83 -1.50
CA ALA A 16 -5.65 -7.72 -2.46
C ALA A 16 -4.80 -7.92 -3.73
N ALA A 17 -4.08 -6.90 -4.19
CA ALA A 17 -3.22 -6.99 -5.36
C ALA A 17 -2.02 -7.92 -5.17
N TRP A 18 -1.37 -7.93 -4.00
CA TRP A 18 -0.28 -8.88 -3.79
C TRP A 18 -0.78 -10.28 -3.45
N GLU A 19 -1.91 -10.41 -2.75
CA GLU A 19 -2.47 -11.71 -2.38
C GLU A 19 -2.89 -12.48 -3.63
N SER A 20 -3.40 -11.77 -4.65
CA SER A 20 -3.73 -12.35 -5.95
C SER A 20 -2.56 -12.44 -6.92
N GLY A 21 -1.34 -12.08 -6.51
CA GLY A 21 -0.16 -12.14 -7.36
C GLY A 21 -0.17 -11.15 -8.53
N ARG A 22 -0.89 -10.03 -8.44
CA ARG A 22 -0.86 -8.97 -9.49
C ARG A 22 0.35 -8.04 -9.37
N ILE A 23 0.94 -7.94 -8.18
CA ILE A 23 2.13 -7.11 -7.90
C ILE A 23 3.15 -7.88 -7.07
N CYS A 24 4.38 -7.38 -7.01
CA CYS A 24 5.43 -7.91 -6.14
C CYS A 24 4.99 -7.89 -4.67
N SER A 25 5.00 -9.07 -4.02
CA SER A 25 4.48 -9.20 -2.66
C SER A 25 5.33 -8.49 -1.60
N LEU A 26 6.65 -8.43 -1.78
CA LEU A 26 7.55 -7.73 -0.86
C LEU A 26 7.28 -6.21 -0.89
N VAL A 27 7.22 -5.65 -2.10
CA VAL A 27 6.99 -4.21 -2.32
C VAL A 27 5.58 -3.83 -1.88
N GLY A 28 4.58 -4.63 -2.24
CA GLY A 28 3.19 -4.44 -1.82
C GLY A 28 3.05 -4.36 -0.30
N ARG A 29 3.60 -5.32 0.44
CA ARG A 29 3.56 -5.34 1.92
C ARG A 29 4.19 -4.07 2.52
N GLY A 30 5.35 -3.66 2.00
CA GLY A 30 6.01 -2.41 2.42
C GLY A 30 5.15 -1.17 2.15
N CYS A 31 4.53 -1.11 0.97
CA CYS A 31 3.64 -0.01 0.58
C CYS A 31 2.39 0.06 1.48
N ARG A 32 1.72 -1.06 1.78
CA ARG A 32 0.60 -1.05 2.74
C ARG A 32 1.05 -0.60 4.13
N ALA A 33 2.18 -1.10 4.63
CA ALA A 33 2.70 -0.67 5.93
C ALA A 33 2.95 0.86 5.97
N ARG A 34 3.46 1.43 4.88
CA ARG A 34 3.62 2.88 4.72
C ARG A 34 2.27 3.61 4.78
N ILE A 35 1.22 3.11 4.14
CA ILE A 35 -0.12 3.74 4.20
C ILE A 35 -0.71 3.68 5.61
N VAL A 36 -0.59 2.55 6.31
CA VAL A 36 -1.01 2.44 7.71
C VAL A 36 -0.27 3.45 8.58
N ARG A 37 1.03 3.67 8.32
CA ARG A 37 1.82 4.69 9.03
C ARG A 37 1.34 6.11 8.71
N ILE A 38 0.99 6.40 7.45
CA ILE A 38 0.40 7.67 7.02
C ILE A 38 -0.90 7.94 7.78
N GLY A 39 -1.81 6.96 7.84
CA GLY A 39 -3.07 7.08 8.59
C GLY A 39 -2.83 7.44 10.05
N ARG A 40 -1.90 6.75 10.73
CA ARG A 40 -1.52 7.08 12.11
C ARG A 40 -0.98 8.50 12.28
N LEU A 41 -0.24 9.03 11.30
CA LEU A 41 0.26 10.41 11.35
C LEU A 41 -0.86 11.43 11.15
N VAL A 42 -1.82 11.15 10.26
CA VAL A 42 -3.00 11.98 10.04
C VAL A 42 -3.87 12.02 11.30
N THR A 43 -4.21 10.86 11.87
CA THR A 43 -5.00 10.77 13.11
C THR A 43 -4.33 11.50 14.27
N ALA A 44 -3.00 11.47 14.36
CA ALA A 44 -2.24 12.18 15.40
C ALA A 44 -2.05 13.68 15.14
N GLY A 45 -2.61 14.25 14.06
CA GLY A 45 -2.41 15.66 13.69
C GLY A 45 -0.94 16.00 13.41
N ARG A 46 -0.16 15.02 12.95
CA ARG A 46 1.26 15.16 12.56
C ARG A 46 1.44 15.25 11.05
N LEU A 47 0.37 15.02 10.29
CA LEU A 47 0.33 15.11 8.84
C LEU A 47 -1.04 15.65 8.43
N ASP A 48 -1.05 16.66 7.58
CA ASP A 48 -2.29 17.18 7.00
C ASP A 48 -3.04 16.06 6.24
N PRO A 49 -4.38 15.93 6.39
CA PRO A 49 -5.14 14.87 5.73
C PRO A 49 -4.99 14.84 4.21
N ALA A 50 -5.01 16.00 3.54
CA ALA A 50 -4.88 16.05 2.07
C ALA A 50 -3.47 15.64 1.63
N ALA A 51 -2.44 16.06 2.37
CA ALA A 51 -1.07 15.60 2.15
C ALA A 51 -0.94 14.08 2.39
N GLY A 52 -1.61 13.54 3.42
CA GLY A 52 -1.68 12.11 3.70
C GLY A 52 -2.28 11.30 2.56
N LEU A 53 -3.43 11.76 2.03
CA LEU A 53 -4.06 11.13 0.87
C LEU A 53 -3.13 11.14 -0.36
N ARG A 54 -2.47 12.26 -0.66
CA ARG A 54 -1.52 12.36 -1.76
C ARG A 54 -0.37 11.35 -1.62
N LEU A 55 0.24 11.27 -0.44
CA LEU A 55 1.32 10.32 -0.17
C LEU A 55 0.86 8.86 -0.28
N ALA A 56 -0.39 8.57 0.08
CA ALA A 56 -0.96 7.24 -0.07
C ALA A 56 -1.18 6.88 -1.54
N ILE A 57 -1.65 7.81 -2.37
CA ILE A 57 -1.79 7.63 -3.84
C ILE A 57 -0.42 7.38 -4.49
N GLU A 58 0.60 8.16 -4.13
CA GLU A 58 1.98 7.93 -4.61
C GLU A 58 2.50 6.54 -4.20
N THR A 59 2.18 6.12 -2.98
CA THR A 59 2.54 4.80 -2.45
C THR A 59 1.81 3.68 -3.20
N GLU A 60 0.54 3.87 -3.55
CA GLU A 60 -0.21 2.94 -4.39
C GLU A 60 0.43 2.83 -5.76
N ALA A 61 0.71 3.95 -6.42
CA ALA A 61 1.36 3.95 -7.73
C ALA A 61 2.68 3.15 -7.71
N LEU A 62 3.52 3.36 -6.67
CA LEU A 62 4.76 2.60 -6.48
C LEU A 62 4.52 1.10 -6.33
N ALA A 63 3.49 0.70 -5.57
CA ALA A 63 3.17 -0.71 -5.37
C ALA A 63 2.85 -1.44 -6.68
N PHE A 64 2.31 -0.71 -7.67
CA PHE A 64 2.00 -1.21 -9.01
C PHE A 64 3.14 -1.08 -10.02
N CYS A 65 4.31 -0.58 -9.65
CA CYS A 65 5.47 -0.49 -10.55
C CYS A 65 6.20 -1.82 -10.76
N LEU A 66 6.02 -2.80 -9.88
CA LEU A 66 6.77 -4.07 -9.90
C LEU A 66 5.83 -5.27 -10.00
N ALA A 67 5.96 -6.01 -11.10
CA ALA A 67 5.31 -7.30 -11.30
C ALA A 67 5.82 -8.34 -10.28
N PRO A 68 5.03 -9.38 -9.96
CA PRO A 68 5.51 -10.51 -9.16
C PRO A 68 6.69 -11.21 -9.86
N LEU A 69 7.55 -11.85 -9.06
CA LEU A 69 8.50 -12.82 -9.58
C LEU A 69 7.79 -14.14 -9.87
N PRO A 70 8.23 -14.92 -10.87
CA PRO A 70 7.77 -16.29 -11.03
C PRO A 70 8.08 -17.11 -9.77
N PRO A 71 7.28 -18.16 -9.48
CA PRO A 71 7.56 -19.04 -8.36
C PRO A 71 8.95 -19.68 -8.52
N GLU A 72 9.66 -19.85 -7.39
CA GLU A 72 10.91 -20.62 -7.40
C GLU A 72 10.62 -22.06 -7.81
N PRO A 73 11.52 -22.69 -8.59
CA PRO A 73 11.44 -24.13 -8.83
C PRO A 73 11.46 -24.88 -7.48
N PRO A 74 10.77 -26.01 -7.36
CA PRO A 74 10.93 -26.85 -6.18
C PRO A 74 12.41 -27.20 -5.99
N THR A 75 12.92 -27.06 -4.77
CA THR A 75 14.23 -27.60 -4.42
C THR A 75 14.22 -29.12 -4.61
N PRO A 76 15.28 -29.71 -5.21
CA PRO A 76 15.37 -31.14 -5.45
C PRO A 76 15.36 -31.98 -4.16
#